data_AF-A0A842MG05-F1
#
_entry.id   AF-A0A842MG05-F1
#
_cell.length_a   1.000
_cell.length_b   1.000
_cell.length_c   1.000
_cell.angle_alpha   90.00
_cell.angle_beta   90.00
_cell.angle_gamma   90.00
#
_symmetry.space_group_name_H-M   'P 1'
#
loop_
_entity.id
_entity.type
_entity.pdbx_description
1 polymer ?
#
loop_
_entity_poly.entity_id
_entity_poly.type
_entity_poly.pdbx_seq_one_letter_code
_entity_poly.pdbx_strand_id
1 'polypeptide(L)' 'MEVSFELLNEHTNLEVVGNKGYISAEKAKEMWQANWVQLRMMPHLNQKDQMPREVAHTFNTVRQLIETVNSHLIG' A
#
# COMPACT_ATOMS: atom_id res chain seq x y z
N MET A 1 -12.30 -1.61 -8.49
CA MET A 1 -11.39 -2.62 -7.89
C MET A 1 -10.31 -3.08 -8.88
N GLU A 2 -10.12 -2.36 -10.00
CA GLU A 2 -9.10 -2.64 -11.03
C GLU A 2 -8.19 -1.43 -11.21
N VAL A 3 -8.76 -0.23 -11.15
CA VAL A 3 -8.07 1.07 -11.23
C VAL A 3 -6.76 1.17 -10.44
N SER A 4 -6.70 0.78 -9.16
CA SER A 4 -5.46 0.87 -8.38
C SER A 4 -4.39 -0.13 -8.84
N PHE A 5 -4.80 -1.27 -9.37
CA PHE A 5 -3.88 -2.25 -9.93
C PHE A 5 -3.39 -1.79 -11.30
N GLU A 6 -4.30 -1.36 -12.18
CA GLU A 6 -3.97 -0.82 -13.51
C GLU A 6 -3.01 0.37 -13.41
N LEU A 7 -3.31 1.33 -12.53
CA LEU A 7 -2.50 2.54 -12.34
C LEU A 7 -1.09 2.22 -11.82
N LEU A 8 -0.95 1.20 -10.97
CA LEU A 8 0.37 0.78 -10.49
C LEU A 8 1.10 -0.15 -11.46
N ASN A 9 0.37 -0.84 -12.34
CA ASN A 9 0.93 -1.73 -13.35
C ASN A 9 1.64 -0.95 -14.48
N GLU A 10 1.32 0.33 -14.64
CA GLU A 10 2.00 1.23 -15.58
C GLU A 10 3.35 1.77 -15.04
N HIS A 11 3.68 1.46 -13.78
CA HIS A 11 4.90 1.93 -13.13
C HIS A 11 5.84 0.77 -12.77
N THR A 12 7.14 1.05 -12.74
CA THR A 12 8.18 0.07 -12.36
C THR A 12 9.08 0.61 -11.26
N ASN A 13 9.71 -0.28 -10.50
CA ASN A 13 10.67 0.05 -9.43
C ASN A 13 10.12 0.97 -8.33
N LEU A 14 8.86 0.77 -7.93
CA LEU A 14 8.22 1.53 -6.85
C LEU A 14 8.05 0.70 -5.58
N GLU A 15 8.23 1.32 -4.43
CA GLU A 15 7.68 0.81 -3.18
C GLU A 15 6.37 1.55 -2.87
N VAL A 16 5.29 0.80 -2.75
CA VAL A 16 3.93 1.33 -2.59
C VAL A 16 3.40 0.94 -1.21
N VAL A 17 3.03 1.95 -0.41
CA VAL A 17 2.44 1.77 0.92
C VAL A 17 0.93 2.00 0.85
N GLY A 18 0.14 0.97 1.17
CA GLY A 18 -1.32 0.98 1.06
C GLY A 18 -2.03 0.81 2.41
N ASN A 19 -3.15 1.53 2.61
CA ASN A 19 -3.93 1.53 3.86
C ASN A 19 -5.08 0.50 3.90
N LYS A 20 -5.51 -0.02 2.75
CA LYS A 20 -6.50 -1.10 2.72
C LYS A 20 -5.98 -2.18 1.79
N GLY A 21 -6.19 -3.44 2.16
CA GLY A 21 -5.92 -4.63 1.34
C GLY A 21 -6.81 -4.67 0.09
N TYR A 22 -6.70 -3.66 -0.77
CA TYR A 22 -7.48 -3.50 -1.99
C TYR A 22 -6.92 -4.36 -3.14
N ILE A 23 -5.66 -4.78 -3.02
CA ILE A 23 -4.97 -5.63 -3.98
C ILE A 23 -4.84 -7.02 -3.35
N SER A 24 -5.29 -8.06 -4.05
CA SER A 24 -5.13 -9.45 -3.57
C SER A 24 -3.65 -9.83 -3.51
N ALA A 25 -3.30 -10.79 -2.67
CA ALA A 25 -1.92 -11.30 -2.58
C ALA A 25 -1.40 -11.81 -3.94
N GLU A 26 -2.28 -12.37 -4.77
CA GLU A 26 -1.95 -12.83 -6.12
C GLU A 26 -1.58 -11.66 -7.05
N LYS A 27 -2.39 -10.59 -7.08
CA LYS A 27 -2.09 -9.39 -7.88
C LYS A 27 -0.84 -8.68 -7.39
N ALA A 28 -0.59 -8.67 -6.08
CA ALA A 28 0.64 -8.09 -5.52
C ALA A 28 1.89 -8.88 -5.94
N LYS A 29 1.77 -10.21 -6.01
CA LYS A 29 2.85 -11.08 -6.50
C LYS A 29 3.12 -10.85 -7.99
N GLU A 30 2.07 -10.71 -8.79
CA GLU A 30 2.19 -10.39 -10.21
C GLU A 30 2.93 -9.07 -10.42
N MET A 31 2.58 -8.02 -9.66
CA MET A 31 3.24 -6.72 -9.77
C MET A 31 4.72 -6.73 -9.34
N TRP A 32 5.07 -7.53 -8.34
CA TRP A 32 6.47 -7.70 -7.97
C TRP A 32 7.27 -8.37 -9.08
N GLN A 33 6.71 -9.42 -9.70
CA GLN A 33 7.40 -10.18 -10.74
C GLN A 33 7.46 -9.46 -12.08
N ALA A 34 6.39 -8.76 -12.47
CA ALA A 34 6.30 -8.08 -13.76
C ALA A 34 7.00 -6.71 -13.73
N ASN A 35 6.79 -5.94 -12.66
CA ASN A 35 7.11 -4.51 -12.65
C ASN A 35 8.04 -4.09 -11.51
N TRP A 36 8.48 -5.03 -10.67
CA TRP A 36 9.34 -4.73 -9.51
C TRP A 36 8.69 -3.74 -8.55
N VAL A 37 7.35 -3.77 -8.49
CA VAL A 37 6.57 -2.93 -7.59
C VAL A 37 6.34 -3.70 -6.29
N GLN A 38 6.93 -3.21 -5.20
CA GLN A 38 6.79 -3.80 -3.88
C GLN A 38 5.60 -3.19 -3.14
N LEU A 39 4.58 -4.00 -2.87
CA LEU A 39 3.39 -3.56 -2.13
C LEU A 39 3.52 -3.89 -0.65
N ARG A 40 3.53 -2.84 0.19
CA ARG A 40 3.44 -2.95 1.64
C ARG A 40 2.06 -2.48 2.10
N MET A 41 1.14 -3.42 2.29
CA MET A 41 -0.21 -3.15 2.78
C MET A 41 -0.33 -3.51 4.25
N MET A 42 -0.97 -2.64 5.04
CA MET A 42 -1.36 -3.01 6.39
C MET A 42 -2.45 -4.09 6.33
N PRO A 43 -2.30 -5.22 7.04
CA PRO A 43 -3.38 -6.20 7.17
C PRO A 43 -4.59 -5.54 7.83
N HIS A 44 -5.79 -5.99 7.44
CA HIS A 44 -7.01 -5.41 7.97
C HIS A 44 -7.06 -5.61 9.50
N LEU A 45 -7.61 -4.64 10.24
CA LEU A 45 -7.79 -4.71 11.72
C LEU A 45 -8.49 -6.00 12.19
N ASN A 46 -9.22 -6.68 11.30
CA ASN A 46 -9.93 -7.92 11.55
C ASN A 46 -9.16 -9.21 11.18
N GLN A 47 -7.90 -9.10 10.78
CA GLN A 47 -7.06 -10.23 10.39
C GLN A 47 -6.32 -10.77 11.63
N LYS A 48 -6.38 -12.09 11.85
CA LYS A 48 -5.88 -12.75 13.08
C LYS A 48 -4.36 -12.60 13.32
N ASP A 49 -3.60 -12.26 12.29
CA ASP A 49 -2.18 -11.92 12.36
C ASP A 49 -2.01 -10.39 12.37
N GLN A 50 -1.96 -9.80 13.56
CA GLN A 50 -1.63 -8.39 13.70
C GLN A 50 -0.11 -8.19 13.67
N MET A 51 0.34 -7.18 12.92
CA MET A 51 1.75 -6.80 12.89
C MET A 51 2.22 -6.31 14.28
N PRO A 52 3.52 -6.43 14.60
CA PRO A 52 4.08 -5.84 15.81
C PRO A 52 3.73 -4.35 15.91
N ARG A 53 3.40 -3.87 17.13
CA ARG A 53 2.92 -2.50 17.36
C ARG A 53 3.83 -1.42 16.78
N GLU A 54 5.15 -1.61 16.86
CA GLU A 54 6.14 -0.66 16.32
C GLU A 54 6.05 -0.54 14.79
N VAL A 55 5.81 -1.66 14.11
CA VAL A 55 5.59 -1.70 12.67
C VAL A 55 4.27 -1.00 12.33
N ALA A 56 3.19 -1.32 13.02
CA ALA A 56 1.90 -0.67 12.83
C ALA A 56 1.96 0.85 13.08
N HIS A 57 2.72 1.30 14.07
CA HIS A 57 2.92 2.72 14.36
C HIS A 57 3.65 3.43 13.21
N THR A 58 4.76 2.85 12.74
CA THR A 58 5.54 3.41 11.63
C THR A 58 4.69 3.56 10.37
N PHE A 59 3.93 2.51 10.04
CA PHE A 59 3.04 2.52 8.88
C PHE A 59 1.92 3.57 9.01
N ASN A 60 1.33 3.73 10.20
CA ASN A 60 0.31 4.75 10.44
C ASN A 60 0.87 6.18 10.34
N THR A 61 2.08 6.41 10.85
CA THR A 61 2.75 7.71 10.74
C THR A 61 3.03 8.08 9.29
N VAL A 62 3.57 7.14 8.50
CA VAL A 62 3.80 7.34 7.06
C VAL A 62 2.49 7.62 6.32
N ARG A 63 1.41 6.88 6.65
CA ARG A 63 0.08 7.13 6.09
C ARG A 63 -0.39 8.56 6.37
N GLN A 64 -0.32 9.01 7.63
CA GLN A 64 -0.79 10.34 8.00
C GLN A 64 0.02 11.46 7.33
N LEU A 65 1.32 11.26 7.14
CA LEU A 65 2.15 12.20 6.38
C LEU A 65 1.68 12.31 4.93
N ILE A 66 1.48 11.19 4.25
CA ILE A 66 0.99 11.16 2.86
C ILE A 66 -0.40 11.81 2.75
N GLU A 67 -1.32 11.46 3.66
CA GLU A 67 -2.66 12.04 3.70
C GLU A 67 -2.61 13.56 3.92
N THR A 68 -1.77 14.02 4.85
CA THR A 68 -1.61 15.45 5.16
C THR A 68 -1.03 16.22 3.98
N VAL A 69 0.02 15.69 3.33
CA VAL A 69 0.62 16.33 2.15
C VAL A 69 -0.37 16.36 0.99
N ASN A 70 -1.09 15.27 0.73
CA ASN A 70 -2.11 15.23 -0.32
C ASN A 70 -3.27 16.20 -0.05
N SER A 71 -3.71 16.34 1.20
CA SER A 71 -4.73 17.32 1.57
C SER A 71 -4.28 18.77 1.32
N HIS A 72 -2.98 19.06 1.35
CA HIS A 72 -2.44 20.39 1.01
C HIS A 72 -2.20 20.60 -0.48
N LEU A 73 -2.01 19.54 -1.28
CA LEU A 73 -1.75 19.63 -2.73
C LEU A 73 -3.03 19.72 -3.57
N ILE A 74 -4.17 19.31 -3.02
CA ILE A 74 -5.50 19.37 -3.66
C ILE A 74 -6.22 20.68 -3.28
N GLY A 75 -5.56 21.57 -2.54
CA GLY A 75 -6.02 22.93 -2.20
C GLY A 75 -5.72 23.96 -3.27
#